data_AF-A0A356X142-F1
#
_entry.id   AF-A0A356X142-F1
#
_cell.length_a   1.000
_cell.length_b   1.000
_cell.length_c   1.000
_cell.angle_alpha   90.00
_cell.angle_beta   90.00
_cell.angle_gamma   90.00
#
_symmetry.space_group_name_H-M   'P 1'
#
loop_
_entity.id
_entity.type
_entity.pdbx_description
1 polymer ?
#
loop_
_entity_poly.entity_id
_entity_poly.type
_entity_poly.pdbx_seq_one_letter_code
_entity_poly.pdbx_strand_id
1 'polypeptide(L)'
;MRIIRAGLAISLFVVFFAANLNAQQVFERKQVTVSNLGVSFTNVGTIGNPNISSVPTGIPSLEYPKDSGNEHLFEAGIWLGARVDGQVRVSSSAVTNAAGYQTGAAGFEFTNDGLPFNVRSSLNTSENFSPVAVSHEDLIAEFTDRNTSVGNVPIAGHDNPLFADIQMESYNWNFGFAEALT
;
A
#
# COMPACT_ATOMS: atom_id res chain seq x y z
N MET A 1 14.50 -16.55 -61.16
CA MET A 1 13.31 -15.99 -60.46
C MET A 1 13.09 -16.76 -59.15
N ARG A 2 13.87 -16.45 -58.11
CA ARG A 2 13.94 -17.18 -56.83
C ARG A 2 14.05 -16.18 -55.67
N ILE A 3 13.03 -15.34 -55.43
CA ILE A 3 13.07 -14.37 -54.30
C ILE A 3 11.68 -14.15 -53.65
N ILE A 4 10.73 -15.09 -53.75
CA ILE A 4 9.36 -14.88 -53.18
C ILE A 4 8.93 -15.98 -52.21
N ARG A 5 9.87 -16.69 -51.56
CA ARG A 5 9.51 -17.72 -50.55
C ARG A 5 10.14 -17.52 -49.17
N ALA A 6 10.78 -16.37 -48.91
CA ALA A 6 11.37 -16.06 -47.61
C ALA A 6 10.51 -15.10 -46.75
N GLY A 7 9.50 -14.43 -47.33
CA GLY A 7 8.69 -13.43 -46.61
C GLY A 7 7.59 -14.00 -45.70
N LEU A 8 7.10 -15.21 -46.00
CA LEU A 8 5.98 -15.81 -45.26
C LEU A 8 6.43 -16.55 -43.99
N ALA A 9 7.69 -17.01 -43.93
CA ALA A 9 8.21 -17.74 -42.77
C ALA A 9 8.67 -16.83 -41.62
N ILE A 10 8.94 -15.55 -41.89
CA ILE A 10 9.36 -14.57 -40.87
C ILE A 10 8.14 -13.89 -40.23
N SER A 11 7.00 -13.87 -40.92
CA SER A 11 5.76 -13.23 -40.41
C SER A 11 5.01 -14.08 -39.37
N LEU A 12 5.45 -15.32 -39.11
CA LEU A 12 4.84 -16.22 -38.13
C LEU A 12 5.71 -16.42 -36.86
N PHE A 13 6.73 -15.59 -36.66
CA PHE A 13 7.56 -15.56 -35.44
C PHE A 13 7.34 -14.29 -34.61
N VAL A 14 6.12 -13.75 -34.66
CA VAL A 14 5.60 -12.88 -33.61
C VAL A 14 4.51 -13.68 -32.90
N VAL A 15 4.93 -14.82 -32.34
CA VAL A 15 4.17 -15.43 -31.25
C VAL A 15 4.23 -14.40 -30.13
N PHE A 16 3.07 -13.85 -29.80
CA PHE A 16 2.80 -13.12 -28.58
C PHE A 16 3.42 -13.91 -27.40
N PHE A 17 4.66 -13.59 -27.04
CA PHE A 17 5.09 -13.73 -25.67
C PHE A 17 4.29 -12.67 -24.92
N ALA A 18 3.08 -13.03 -24.49
CA ALA A 18 2.49 -12.42 -23.33
C ALA A 18 3.38 -12.80 -22.15
N ALA A 19 4.53 -12.13 -22.04
CA ALA A 19 5.23 -12.08 -20.77
C ALA A 19 4.20 -11.48 -19.82
N ASN A 20 3.81 -12.25 -18.79
CA ASN A 20 3.14 -11.68 -17.64
C ASN A 20 4.14 -10.71 -17.02
N LEU A 21 4.10 -9.46 -17.46
CA LEU A 21 4.74 -8.34 -16.79
C LEU A 21 3.94 -8.16 -15.50
N ASN A 22 4.25 -8.97 -14.49
CA ASN A 22 3.80 -8.67 -13.14
C ASN A 22 4.43 -7.33 -12.80
N ALA A 23 3.60 -6.30 -12.63
CA ALA A 23 4.08 -5.02 -12.14
C ALA A 23 4.79 -5.27 -10.81
N GLN A 24 6.05 -4.85 -10.71
CA GLN A 24 6.81 -5.03 -9.49
C GLN A 24 6.18 -4.15 -8.40
N GLN A 25 5.96 -4.73 -7.21
CA GLN A 25 5.50 -3.99 -6.05
C GLN A 25 6.36 -2.74 -5.84
N VAL A 26 5.72 -1.59 -5.74
CA VAL A 26 6.35 -0.33 -5.32
C VAL A 26 5.92 -0.11 -3.89
N PHE A 27 6.85 -0.20 -2.94
CA PHE A 27 6.54 0.05 -1.53
C PHE A 27 6.62 1.55 -1.25
N GLU A 28 5.53 2.13 -0.75
CA GLU A 28 5.48 3.50 -0.26
C GLU A 28 4.94 3.55 1.17
N ARG A 29 5.46 4.52 1.93
CA ARG A 29 4.86 4.99 3.18
C ARG A 29 4.61 6.48 3.06
N LYS A 30 3.38 6.92 3.31
CA LYS A 30 3.01 8.34 3.35
C LYS A 30 2.40 8.69 4.69
N GLN A 31 2.78 9.85 5.22
CA GLN A 31 2.10 10.48 6.34
C GLN A 31 0.99 11.40 5.85
N VAL A 32 -0.02 11.57 6.67
CA VAL A 32 -0.92 12.72 6.54
C VAL A 32 -0.21 13.99 7.04
N THR A 33 -0.53 15.13 6.46
CA THR A 33 0.23 16.38 6.64
C THR A 33 -0.59 17.59 7.05
N VAL A 34 -1.90 17.62 6.81
CA VAL A 34 -2.70 18.85 6.97
C VAL A 34 -3.20 19.12 8.39
N SER A 35 -3.44 18.09 9.20
CA SER A 35 -3.85 18.21 10.61
C SER A 35 -2.66 18.13 11.58
N ASN A 36 -2.91 18.36 12.87
CA ASN A 36 -1.94 18.16 13.95
C ASN A 36 -1.86 16.70 14.44
N LEU A 37 -2.38 15.74 13.67
CA LEU A 37 -2.12 14.31 13.84
C LEU A 37 -1.07 13.89 12.81
N GLY A 38 0.05 13.34 13.26
CA GLY A 38 1.06 12.73 12.40
C GLY A 38 0.87 11.21 12.33
N VAL A 39 0.07 10.70 11.39
CA VAL A 39 -0.08 9.25 11.18
C VAL A 39 0.38 8.86 9.77
N SER A 40 1.08 7.72 9.66
CA SER A 40 1.50 7.18 8.37
C SER A 40 0.81 5.87 7.99
N PHE A 41 0.78 5.62 6.69
CA PHE A 41 0.17 4.46 6.07
C PHE A 41 1.10 3.91 5.00
N THR A 42 1.07 2.60 4.77
CA THR A 42 1.72 1.98 3.62
C THR A 42 0.72 1.59 2.55
N ASN A 43 1.17 1.55 1.30
CA ASN A 43 0.37 1.03 0.18
C ASN A 43 0.36 -0.51 0.11
N VAL A 44 0.55 -1.16 1.26
CA VAL A 44 0.41 -2.60 1.49
C VAL A 44 -0.33 -2.88 2.81
N GLY A 45 -1.07 -1.88 3.32
CA GLY A 45 -2.05 -2.06 4.39
C GLY A 45 -1.54 -1.93 5.82
N THR A 46 -0.28 -1.55 6.06
CA THR A 46 0.19 -1.24 7.42
C THR A 46 -0.08 0.22 7.77
N ILE A 47 -0.36 0.48 9.05
CA ILE A 47 -0.61 1.79 9.65
C ILE A 47 0.50 2.04 10.67
N GLY A 48 1.14 3.19 10.61
CA GLY A 48 2.28 3.54 11.43
C GLY A 48 3.64 3.23 10.80
N ASN A 49 4.67 3.48 11.60
CA ASN A 49 6.06 3.35 11.21
C ASN A 49 6.90 2.72 12.34
N PRO A 50 7.16 1.40 12.27
CA PRO A 50 7.96 0.71 13.30
C PRO A 50 9.41 1.24 13.39
N ASN A 51 9.91 1.84 12.30
CA ASN A 51 11.28 2.36 12.23
C ASN A 51 11.50 3.65 13.03
N ILE A 52 10.45 4.29 13.55
CA ILE A 52 10.60 5.54 14.32
C ILE A 52 11.47 5.35 15.57
N SER A 53 11.46 4.14 16.14
CA SER A 53 12.33 3.75 17.26
C SER A 53 13.83 3.86 16.94
N SER A 54 14.20 3.66 15.67
CA SER A 54 15.59 3.68 15.19
C SER A 54 15.94 4.94 14.41
N VAL A 55 14.93 5.60 13.83
CA VAL A 55 15.06 6.85 13.06
C VAL A 55 14.02 7.86 13.57
N PRO A 56 14.23 8.50 14.73
CA PRO A 56 13.21 9.31 15.40
C PRO A 56 12.83 10.61 14.67
N THR A 57 13.62 11.03 13.69
CA THR A 57 13.36 12.22 12.85
C THR A 57 12.73 11.87 11.50
N GLY A 58 12.27 10.63 11.32
CA GLY A 58 11.64 10.16 10.09
C GLY A 58 10.15 10.49 10.02
N ILE A 59 9.46 9.83 9.08
CA ILE A 59 7.99 9.80 9.03
C ILE A 59 7.45 9.28 10.38
N PRO A 60 6.50 9.96 11.04
CA PRO A 60 5.96 9.52 12.32
C PRO A 60 5.14 8.24 12.16
N SER A 61 4.94 7.54 13.26
CA SER A 61 4.05 6.38 13.29
C SER A 61 2.60 6.81 13.54
N LEU A 62 2.32 7.27 14.76
CA LEU A 62 1.11 7.99 15.14
C LEU A 62 1.50 9.01 16.22
N GLU A 63 1.96 10.16 15.78
CA GLU A 63 2.41 11.25 16.60
C GLU A 63 1.26 12.22 16.91
N TYR A 64 1.08 12.56 18.18
CA TYR A 64 0.16 13.61 18.58
C TYR A 64 0.60 14.31 19.89
N PRO A 65 0.61 15.66 19.94
CA PRO A 65 0.48 16.58 18.80
C PRO A 65 1.60 16.37 17.78
N LYS A 66 1.35 16.73 16.52
CA LYS A 66 2.36 16.67 15.46
C LYS A 66 3.60 17.47 15.87
N ASP A 67 4.77 16.94 15.54
CA ASP A 67 6.09 17.47 15.91
C ASP A 67 6.40 17.48 17.43
N SER A 68 5.63 16.77 18.26
CA SER A 68 5.89 16.66 19.72
C SER A 68 6.90 15.57 20.10
N GLY A 69 7.19 14.65 19.19
CA GLY A 69 7.96 13.41 19.43
C GLY A 69 7.21 12.33 20.20
N ASN A 70 5.93 12.54 20.56
CA ASN A 70 5.13 11.58 21.30
C ASN A 70 4.37 10.64 20.36
N GLU A 71 4.90 9.43 20.21
CA GLU A 71 4.33 8.36 19.40
C GLU A 71 3.35 7.50 20.22
N HIS A 72 2.15 7.26 19.66
CA HIS A 72 1.09 6.48 20.30
C HIS A 72 0.79 5.16 19.57
N LEU A 73 1.50 4.87 18.47
CA LEU A 73 1.41 3.61 17.73
C LEU A 73 2.80 3.15 17.30
N PHE A 74 3.07 1.85 17.37
CA PHE A 74 4.27 1.28 16.76
C PHE A 74 4.02 0.89 15.29
N GLU A 75 3.12 -0.08 15.08
CA GLU A 75 2.57 -0.47 13.79
C GLU A 75 1.24 -1.18 14.04
N ALA A 76 0.27 -0.97 13.16
CA ALA A 76 -0.99 -1.69 13.10
C ALA A 76 -1.28 -2.11 11.66
N GLY A 77 -2.32 -2.90 11.48
CA GLY A 77 -2.75 -3.40 10.19
C GLY A 77 -4.11 -4.06 10.29
N ILE A 78 -4.62 -4.49 9.15
CA ILE A 78 -5.92 -5.14 9.01
C ILE A 78 -5.75 -6.65 8.98
N TRP A 79 -6.74 -7.36 9.49
CA TRP A 79 -6.91 -8.80 9.32
C TRP A 79 -8.24 -9.00 8.60
N LEU A 80 -8.19 -9.58 7.41
CA LEU A 80 -9.36 -9.95 6.64
C LEU A 80 -9.53 -11.46 6.68
N GLY A 81 -10.70 -11.94 7.13
CA GLY A 81 -11.01 -13.37 7.16
C GLY A 81 -12.27 -13.66 6.37
N ALA A 82 -12.23 -14.72 5.54
CA ALA A 82 -13.41 -15.18 4.80
C ALA A 82 -13.43 -16.70 4.65
N ARG A 83 -14.59 -17.22 4.23
CA ARG A 83 -14.70 -18.61 3.75
C ARG A 83 -14.57 -18.62 2.23
N VAL A 84 -13.51 -19.22 1.72
CA VAL A 84 -13.25 -19.35 0.28
C VAL A 84 -13.16 -20.85 -0.03
N ASP A 85 -14.03 -21.31 -0.93
CA ASP A 85 -14.21 -22.72 -1.27
C ASP A 85 -14.46 -23.62 -0.04
N GLY A 86 -15.23 -23.11 0.92
CA GLY A 86 -15.59 -23.82 2.15
C GLY A 86 -14.51 -23.83 3.25
N GLN A 87 -13.30 -23.34 2.96
CA GLN A 87 -12.21 -23.22 3.95
C GLN A 87 -12.13 -21.81 4.52
N VAL A 88 -11.83 -21.69 5.80
CA VAL A 88 -11.52 -20.39 6.42
C VAL A 88 -10.10 -20.01 6.02
N ARG A 89 -9.95 -18.82 5.43
CA ARG A 89 -8.67 -18.20 5.08
C ARG A 89 -8.61 -16.83 5.75
N VAL A 90 -7.40 -16.38 6.08
CA VAL A 90 -7.15 -15.07 6.70
C VAL A 90 -5.94 -14.47 6.02
N SER A 91 -6.00 -13.17 5.72
CA SER A 91 -4.84 -12.40 5.34
C SER A 91 -4.65 -11.18 6.23
N SER A 92 -3.40 -10.88 6.55
CA SER A 92 -3.01 -9.84 7.49
C SER A 92 -1.96 -8.88 6.93
N SER A 93 -2.02 -7.62 7.37
CA SER A 93 -0.96 -6.63 7.19
C SER A 93 -0.23 -6.27 8.49
N ALA A 94 -0.53 -6.92 9.62
CA ALA A 94 0.22 -6.75 10.85
C ALA A 94 0.12 -7.95 11.78
N VAL A 95 1.22 -8.27 12.46
CA VAL A 95 1.29 -9.27 13.53
C VAL A 95 2.14 -8.74 14.67
N THR A 96 2.07 -9.37 15.83
CA THR A 96 2.96 -9.05 16.95
C THR A 96 4.41 -9.39 16.57
N ASN A 97 5.14 -8.37 16.10
CA ASN A 97 6.52 -8.47 15.68
C ASN A 97 7.28 -7.21 16.15
N ALA A 98 8.46 -7.39 16.75
CA ALA A 98 9.30 -6.28 17.21
C ALA A 98 9.93 -5.46 16.06
N ALA A 99 10.00 -6.02 14.85
CA ALA A 99 10.56 -5.34 13.68
C ALA A 99 9.50 -4.63 12.80
N GLY A 100 8.23 -4.96 12.96
CA GLY A 100 7.14 -4.54 12.07
C GLY A 100 7.22 -5.13 10.65
N TYR A 101 6.66 -4.43 9.66
CA TYR A 101 6.58 -4.90 8.27
C TYR A 101 7.92 -5.31 7.69
N GLN A 102 7.95 -6.51 7.10
CA GLN A 102 9.07 -7.04 6.33
C GLN A 102 8.54 -7.74 5.08
N THR A 103 9.09 -7.41 3.92
CA THR A 103 8.71 -8.05 2.65
C THR A 103 8.89 -9.56 2.72
N GLY A 104 7.82 -10.31 2.45
CA GLY A 104 7.82 -11.77 2.44
C GLY A 104 7.68 -12.44 3.81
N ALA A 105 7.60 -11.67 4.91
CA ALA A 105 7.37 -12.24 6.23
C ALA A 105 5.91 -12.67 6.42
N ALA A 106 5.70 -13.71 7.22
CA ALA A 106 4.36 -14.17 7.59
C ALA A 106 3.59 -13.09 8.35
N GLY A 107 2.30 -12.93 8.06
CA GLY A 107 1.48 -11.88 8.66
C GLY A 107 1.58 -10.51 7.98
N PHE A 108 2.29 -10.41 6.85
CA PHE A 108 2.36 -9.25 5.96
C PHE A 108 2.11 -9.69 4.51
N GLU A 109 0.85 -10.02 4.23
CA GLU A 109 0.45 -10.84 3.08
C GLU A 109 -0.15 -10.02 1.93
N PHE A 110 -0.39 -8.74 2.16
CA PHE A 110 -0.85 -7.82 1.14
C PHE A 110 0.29 -7.24 0.32
N THR A 111 0.03 -7.07 -0.97
CA THR A 111 0.96 -6.55 -1.98
C THR A 111 0.24 -5.55 -2.86
N ASN A 112 0.97 -4.74 -3.64
CA ASN A 112 0.37 -3.90 -4.68
C ASN A 112 0.95 -4.25 -6.05
N ASP A 113 0.19 -3.94 -7.10
CA ASP A 113 0.61 -4.13 -8.49
C ASP A 113 1.40 -2.92 -9.01
N GLY A 114 2.34 -2.42 -8.21
CA GLY A 114 3.14 -1.23 -8.54
C GLY A 114 2.37 0.09 -8.45
N LEU A 115 1.24 0.12 -7.72
CA LEU A 115 0.41 1.30 -7.54
C LEU A 115 0.90 2.15 -6.35
N PRO A 116 1.41 3.37 -6.58
CA PRO A 116 1.68 4.32 -5.51
C PRO A 116 0.37 4.87 -4.92
N PHE A 117 0.47 5.63 -3.84
CA PHE A 117 -0.70 6.32 -3.29
C PHE A 117 -1.34 7.27 -4.31
N ASN A 118 -2.66 7.20 -4.44
CA ASN A 118 -3.45 8.23 -5.08
C ASN A 118 -3.76 9.32 -4.04
N VAL A 119 -3.20 10.50 -4.23
CA VAL A 119 -3.34 11.64 -3.30
C VAL A 119 -4.29 12.67 -3.90
N ARG A 120 -5.27 13.11 -3.11
CA ARG A 120 -6.24 14.14 -3.53
C ARG A 120 -6.40 15.17 -2.43
N SER A 121 -6.82 16.37 -2.80
CA SER A 121 -7.07 17.45 -1.86
C SER A 121 -8.24 18.31 -2.32
N SER A 122 -9.12 18.70 -1.40
CA SER A 122 -10.18 19.68 -1.66
C SER A 122 -9.67 21.14 -1.58
N LEU A 123 -8.42 21.36 -1.18
CA LEU A 123 -7.81 22.69 -1.13
C LEU A 123 -7.39 23.13 -2.53
N ASN A 124 -7.98 24.23 -3.02
CA ASN A 124 -7.68 24.78 -4.35
C ASN A 124 -6.22 25.25 -4.54
N THR A 125 -5.46 25.41 -3.46
CA THR A 125 -4.03 25.74 -3.47
C THR A 125 -3.11 24.52 -3.50
N SER A 126 -3.65 23.30 -3.36
CA SER A 126 -2.87 22.06 -3.38
C SER A 126 -2.50 21.66 -4.81
N GLU A 127 -1.30 21.14 -5.02
CA GLU A 127 -0.91 20.50 -6.29
C GLU A 127 -1.76 19.25 -6.59
N ASN A 128 -2.31 18.64 -5.53
CA ASN A 128 -3.18 17.47 -5.61
C ASN A 128 -4.67 17.87 -5.60
N PHE A 129 -4.99 19.14 -5.94
CA PHE A 129 -6.37 19.61 -5.96
C PHE A 129 -7.23 18.73 -6.87
N SER A 130 -8.34 18.24 -6.34
CA SER A 130 -9.32 17.45 -7.08
C SER A 130 -10.74 17.84 -6.67
N PRO A 131 -11.65 18.11 -7.63
CA PRO A 131 -13.03 18.45 -7.32
C PRO A 131 -13.82 17.27 -6.72
N VAL A 132 -13.25 16.06 -6.74
CA VAL A 132 -13.84 14.85 -6.13
C VAL A 132 -13.11 14.43 -4.85
N ALA A 133 -12.21 15.26 -4.32
CA ALA A 133 -11.60 15.02 -3.01
C ALA A 133 -12.64 15.15 -1.89
N VAL A 134 -12.53 14.29 -0.88
CA VAL A 134 -13.44 14.25 0.27
C VAL A 134 -12.97 15.17 1.39
N SER A 135 -11.66 15.25 1.60
CA SER A 135 -11.04 16.01 2.69
C SER A 135 -9.95 16.96 2.20
N HIS A 136 -9.28 17.67 3.12
CA HIS A 136 -8.19 18.56 2.76
C HIS A 136 -6.94 17.78 2.29
N GLU A 137 -6.86 16.49 2.64
CA GLU A 137 -5.86 15.55 2.12
C GLU A 137 -6.41 14.12 2.23
N ASP A 138 -6.65 13.50 1.08
CA ASP A 138 -7.02 12.10 0.95
C ASP A 138 -5.78 11.29 0.57
N LEU A 139 -5.49 10.22 1.32
CA LEU A 139 -4.52 9.20 0.93
C LEU A 139 -5.26 7.92 0.59
N ILE A 140 -5.16 7.50 -0.67
CA ILE A 140 -5.84 6.30 -1.18
C ILE A 140 -4.79 5.29 -1.62
N ALA A 141 -4.85 4.08 -1.07
CA ALA A 141 -4.01 2.96 -1.45
C ALA A 141 -4.85 1.78 -1.91
N GLU A 142 -4.40 1.13 -2.96
CA GLU A 142 -4.99 -0.10 -3.50
C GLU A 142 -3.97 -1.23 -3.39
N PHE A 143 -4.38 -2.33 -2.75
CA PHE A 143 -3.54 -3.50 -2.54
C PHE A 143 -4.38 -4.77 -2.46
N THR A 144 -3.74 -5.92 -2.59
CA THR A 144 -4.39 -7.22 -2.76
C THR A 144 -3.58 -8.31 -2.07
N ASP A 145 -4.25 -9.36 -1.62
CA ASP A 145 -3.58 -10.55 -1.09
C ASP A 145 -3.39 -11.64 -2.15
N ARG A 146 -3.77 -11.43 -3.41
CA ARG A 146 -3.74 -12.50 -4.42
C ARG A 146 -2.33 -13.02 -4.77
N ASN A 147 -1.29 -12.23 -4.50
CA ASN A 147 0.09 -12.57 -4.85
C ASN A 147 0.73 -13.36 -3.70
N THR A 148 1.40 -14.47 -4.01
CA THR A 148 2.10 -15.31 -3.02
C THR A 148 3.60 -15.00 -2.93
N SER A 149 4.08 -14.03 -3.72
CA SER A 149 5.45 -13.55 -3.70
C SER A 149 5.54 -12.07 -4.08
N VAL A 150 6.58 -11.39 -3.59
CA VAL A 150 6.96 -10.04 -3.99
C VAL A 150 8.25 -10.14 -4.80
N GLY A 151 8.14 -10.05 -6.12
CA GLY A 151 9.24 -10.38 -7.02
C GLY A 151 9.69 -11.83 -6.83
N ASN A 152 10.97 -12.03 -6.50
CA ASN A 152 11.56 -13.36 -6.23
C ASN A 152 11.49 -13.77 -4.75
N VAL A 153 10.81 -13.01 -3.88
CA VAL A 153 10.70 -13.30 -2.45
C VAL A 153 9.32 -13.89 -2.16
N PRO A 154 9.20 -15.18 -1.83
CA PRO A 154 7.93 -15.78 -1.41
C PRO A 154 7.41 -15.14 -0.12
N ILE A 155 6.09 -15.07 0.04
CA ILE A 155 5.45 -14.64 1.28
C ILE A 155 5.22 -15.87 2.15
N ALA A 156 5.89 -15.92 3.30
CA ALA A 156 5.84 -17.06 4.19
C ALA A 156 4.41 -17.29 4.71
N GLY A 157 3.88 -18.50 4.54
CA GLY A 157 2.56 -18.88 5.05
C GLY A 157 1.37 -18.45 4.19
N HIS A 158 1.61 -17.81 3.04
CA HIS A 158 0.56 -17.25 2.17
C HIS A 158 0.32 -18.08 0.90
N ASP A 159 0.15 -19.39 1.06
CA ASP A 159 -0.01 -20.32 -0.07
C ASP A 159 -1.47 -20.38 -0.58
N ASN A 160 -2.42 -19.92 0.22
CA ASN A 160 -3.87 -20.00 -0.05
C ASN A 160 -4.53 -18.63 0.19
N PRO A 161 -4.37 -17.67 -0.72
CA PRO A 161 -4.93 -16.34 -0.55
C PRO A 161 -6.47 -16.33 -0.61
N LEU A 162 -7.04 -15.24 -0.11
CA LEU A 162 -8.46 -14.87 -0.25
C LEU A 162 -8.79 -14.39 -1.66
N PHE A 163 -7.81 -13.81 -2.37
CA PHE A 163 -8.00 -13.04 -3.61
C PHE A 163 -8.86 -11.79 -3.38
N ALA A 164 -8.67 -11.14 -2.24
CA ALA A 164 -9.29 -9.89 -1.88
C ALA A 164 -8.50 -8.70 -2.42
N ASP A 165 -9.20 -7.80 -3.11
CA ASP A 165 -8.71 -6.48 -3.46
C ASP A 165 -9.24 -5.48 -2.43
N ILE A 166 -8.35 -4.60 -1.93
CA ILE A 166 -8.61 -3.66 -0.85
C ILE A 166 -8.27 -2.26 -1.33
N GLN A 167 -9.23 -1.35 -1.12
CA GLN A 167 -9.01 0.09 -1.21
C GLN A 167 -9.04 0.66 0.21
N MET A 168 -7.91 1.18 0.67
CA MET A 168 -7.77 1.87 1.95
C MET A 168 -7.75 3.37 1.70
N GLU A 169 -8.63 4.10 2.38
CA GLU A 169 -8.72 5.55 2.27
C GLU A 169 -8.54 6.19 3.65
N SER A 170 -7.63 7.16 3.73
CA SER A 170 -7.47 8.04 4.88
C SER A 170 -7.90 9.45 4.47
N TYR A 171 -8.73 10.07 5.29
CA TYR A 171 -9.25 11.41 5.06
C TYR A 171 -8.80 12.34 6.19
N ASN A 172 -8.10 13.41 5.84
CA ASN A 172 -7.50 14.32 6.80
C ASN A 172 -8.03 15.75 6.63
N TRP A 173 -8.48 16.35 7.74
CA TRP A 173 -9.00 17.72 7.78
C TRP A 173 -8.21 18.58 8.76
N ASN A 174 -8.00 19.83 8.40
CA ASN A 174 -7.31 20.83 9.23
C ASN A 174 -8.29 21.84 9.88
N PHE A 175 -9.43 21.35 10.35
CA PHE A 175 -10.41 22.23 11.00
C PHE A 175 -9.87 22.74 12.34
N GLY A 176 -9.98 24.05 12.59
CA GLY A 176 -9.51 24.65 13.85
C GLY A 176 -10.20 24.10 15.11
N PHE A 177 -11.37 23.45 15.00
CA PHE A 177 -12.02 22.77 16.13
C PHE A 177 -11.49 21.34 16.37
N ALA A 178 -10.80 20.74 15.40
CA ALA A 178 -10.09 19.47 15.58
C ALA A 178 -8.78 19.66 16.38
N GLU A 179 -8.32 20.91 16.50
CA GLU A 179 -7.14 21.36 17.25
C GLU A 179 -7.46 21.81 18.69
N ALA A 180 -8.54 21.31 19.29
CA ALA A 180 -9.03 21.82 20.57
C ALA A 180 -8.21 21.35 21.77
N LEU A 181 -7.17 22.11 22.15
CA LEU A 181 -6.78 22.35 23.55
C LEU A 181 -6.15 23.75 23.67
N THR A 182 -6.98 24.72 24.07
CA THR A 182 -6.53 26.01 24.65
C THR A 182 -5.72 25.79 25.92
#